data_AF-A0A183VG24-F1
#
_entry.id   AF-A0A183VG24-F1
#
_cell.length_a   1.000
_cell.length_b   1.000
_cell.length_c   1.000
_cell.angle_alpha   90.00
_cell.angle_beta   90.00
_cell.angle_gamma   90.00
#
_symmetry.space_group_name_H-M   'P 1'
#
loop_
_entity.id
_entity.type
_entity.pdbx_description
1 polymer ?
#
loop_
_entity_poly.entity_id
_entity_poly.type
_entity_poly.pdbx_seq_one_letter_code
_entity_poly.pdbx_strand_id
1 'polypeptide(L)'
;MIYVIGREPPKDVDAMHKLETNIHSMDFLCDNFTTWMERYERAYQPQTNDIRKYFSEILAFVDHYPELFGMIITDIDNDGSVIVRKFSFDVCVQGHGAWRERAMMIKELRSRIPDGYSIYIYDSAVLDLILSTRRAMTKSVLTTLACLVLLCLGIIPSLRATSVAVISVISIAIGVIGGLGAWGADLDVIVMVNVVMAIGLTVDSTAHVSYRCFSGDPGESRVAKVAHATETIAFPTALAALTTLLCAFPLYFYRVYMYVLFTKTIILGSLLGYIHAVLVIPFLVSLF
;
A
#
# COMPACT_ATOMS: atom_id res chain seq x y z
N MET A 1 -13.80 16.69 -7.35
CA MET A 1 -14.83 16.08 -8.21
C MET A 1 -14.38 14.67 -8.56
N ILE A 2 -15.32 13.73 -8.57
CA ILE A 2 -15.09 12.32 -8.89
C ILE A 2 -15.81 12.02 -10.19
N TYR A 3 -15.11 11.49 -11.19
CA TYR A 3 -15.68 11.12 -12.48
C TYR A 3 -16.23 9.70 -12.40
N VAL A 4 -17.53 9.52 -12.65
CA VAL A 4 -18.13 8.20 -12.83
C VAL A 4 -18.35 7.98 -14.31
N ILE A 5 -17.76 6.94 -14.89
CA ILE A 5 -17.77 6.66 -16.32
C ILE A 5 -18.52 5.35 -16.55
N GLY A 6 -19.68 5.40 -17.20
CA GLY A 6 -20.41 4.22 -17.68
C GLY A 6 -19.79 3.70 -18.98
N ARG A 7 -19.45 2.41 -19.04
CA ARG A 7 -18.95 1.77 -20.28
C ARG A 7 -20.04 1.59 -21.32
N GLU A 8 -21.27 1.43 -20.85
CA GLU A 8 -22.49 1.29 -21.62
C GLU A 8 -23.56 2.22 -21.03
N PRO A 9 -24.50 2.73 -21.83
CA PRO A 9 -25.66 3.45 -21.32
C PRO A 9 -26.50 2.56 -20.39
N PRO A 10 -27.29 3.15 -19.46
CA PRO A 10 -28.25 2.38 -18.68
C PRO A 10 -29.24 1.70 -19.64
N LYS A 11 -29.65 0.48 -19.31
CA LYS A 11 -30.57 -0.28 -20.17
C LYS A 11 -31.90 0.43 -20.37
N ASP A 12 -32.43 0.97 -19.27
CA ASP A 12 -33.72 1.65 -19.19
C ASP A 12 -33.60 2.85 -18.24
N VAL A 13 -34.57 3.77 -18.32
CA VAL A 13 -34.62 4.96 -17.45
C VAL A 13 -34.75 4.57 -15.98
N ASP A 14 -35.47 3.50 -15.68
CA ASP A 14 -35.55 2.93 -14.32
C ASP A 14 -34.17 2.54 -13.75
N ALA A 15 -33.26 2.04 -14.60
CA ALA A 15 -31.91 1.67 -14.18
C ALA A 15 -31.07 2.93 -13.90
N MET A 16 -31.29 4.00 -14.66
CA MET A 16 -30.67 5.31 -14.43
C MET A 16 -31.11 5.92 -13.11
N HIS A 17 -32.41 5.97 -12.82
CA HIS A 17 -32.92 6.50 -11.55
C HIS A 17 -32.48 5.68 -10.34
N LYS A 18 -32.36 4.34 -10.49
CA LYS A 18 -31.76 3.50 -9.44
C LYS A 18 -30.31 3.86 -9.16
N LEU A 19 -29.53 4.15 -10.20
CA LEU A 19 -28.15 4.61 -10.04
C LEU A 19 -28.10 5.95 -9.30
N GLU A 20 -28.93 6.91 -9.70
CA GLU A 20 -28.99 8.23 -9.05
C GLU A 20 -29.42 8.14 -7.59
N THR A 21 -30.45 7.35 -7.29
CA THR A 21 -30.92 7.11 -5.91
C THR A 21 -29.83 6.46 -5.07
N ASN A 22 -29.09 5.50 -5.62
CA ASN A 22 -27.97 4.87 -4.93
C ASN A 22 -26.84 5.86 -4.65
N ILE A 23 -26.56 6.79 -5.56
CA ILE A 23 -25.54 7.82 -5.37
C ILE A 23 -25.99 8.82 -4.30
N HIS A 24 -27.21 9.35 -4.39
CA HIS A 24 -27.77 10.28 -3.40
C HIS A 24 -27.92 9.67 -1.99
N SER A 25 -27.94 8.34 -1.87
CA SER A 25 -27.93 7.65 -0.57
C SER A 25 -26.59 7.71 0.17
N MET A 26 -25.56 8.35 -0.39
CA MET A 26 -24.21 8.41 0.18
C MET A 26 -24.01 9.63 1.07
N ASP A 27 -23.52 9.41 2.28
CA ASP A 27 -23.40 10.43 3.33
C ASP A 27 -22.30 11.49 3.08
N PHE A 28 -21.42 11.26 2.10
CA PHE A 28 -20.26 12.10 1.83
C PHE A 28 -20.44 13.05 0.64
N LEU A 29 -21.65 13.13 0.08
CA LEU A 29 -21.95 14.04 -1.02
C LEU A 29 -22.02 15.50 -0.55
N CYS A 30 -21.79 16.43 -1.49
CA CYS A 30 -22.03 17.85 -1.24
C CYS A 30 -23.53 18.15 -1.10
N ASP A 31 -23.88 19.11 -0.25
CA ASP A 31 -25.26 19.60 -0.12
C ASP A 31 -25.79 20.13 -1.47
N ASN A 32 -27.03 19.78 -1.83
CA ASN A 32 -27.68 20.16 -3.09
C ASN A 32 -26.90 19.79 -4.37
N PHE A 33 -26.07 18.75 -4.32
CA PHE A 33 -25.42 18.19 -5.50
C PHE A 33 -26.48 17.73 -6.52
N THR A 34 -26.27 18.09 -7.80
CA THR A 34 -27.12 17.66 -8.91
C THR A 34 -26.28 17.18 -10.08
N THR A 35 -26.66 16.05 -10.67
CA THR A 35 -26.03 15.52 -11.88
C THR A 35 -26.55 16.27 -13.12
N TRP A 36 -25.87 16.15 -14.26
CA TRP A 36 -26.40 16.70 -15.50
C TRP A 36 -27.65 15.95 -15.99
N MET A 37 -27.82 14.68 -15.61
CA MET A 37 -29.01 13.88 -15.95
C MET A 37 -30.25 14.46 -15.27
N GLU A 38 -30.16 14.79 -13.98
CA GLU A 38 -31.23 15.47 -13.25
C GLU A 38 -31.51 16.87 -13.82
N ARG A 39 -30.49 17.57 -14.34
CA ARG A 39 -30.67 18.86 -15.02
C ARG A 39 -31.40 18.68 -16.36
N TYR A 40 -31.03 17.66 -17.12
CA TYR A 40 -31.70 17.32 -18.38
C TYR A 40 -33.17 16.96 -18.15
N GLU A 41 -33.45 16.14 -17.14
CA GLU A 41 -34.82 15.75 -16.77
C GLU A 41 -35.68 16.97 -16.39
N ARG A 42 -35.15 17.89 -15.59
CA ARG A 42 -35.86 19.13 -15.25
C ARG A 42 -36.14 20.04 -16.44
N ALA A 43 -35.25 20.04 -17.44
CA ALA A 43 -35.36 20.91 -18.61
C ALA A 43 -36.33 20.37 -19.66
N TYR A 44 -36.31 19.05 -19.92
CA TYR A 44 -37.04 18.45 -21.04
C TYR A 44 -38.21 17.53 -20.63
N GLN A 45 -38.29 17.11 -19.36
CA GLN A 45 -39.36 16.28 -18.80
C GLN A 45 -39.81 15.09 -19.69
N PRO A 46 -38.88 14.24 -20.15
CA PRO A 46 -39.20 13.10 -21.00
C PRO A 46 -40.10 12.07 -20.28
N GLN A 47 -41.18 11.62 -20.93
CA GLN A 47 -42.16 10.67 -20.35
C GLN A 47 -41.99 9.21 -20.84
N THR A 48 -40.78 8.83 -21.24
CA THR A 48 -40.51 7.52 -21.85
C THR A 48 -39.53 6.71 -21.01
N ASN A 49 -39.71 5.39 -20.96
CA ASN A 49 -38.76 4.49 -20.30
C ASN A 49 -37.62 4.02 -21.23
N ASP A 50 -37.75 4.31 -22.53
CA ASP A 50 -36.73 3.97 -23.53
C ASP A 50 -35.61 5.00 -23.50
N ILE A 51 -34.40 4.56 -23.12
CA ILE A 51 -33.23 5.43 -22.97
C ILE A 51 -32.88 6.19 -24.27
N ARG A 52 -33.17 5.60 -25.45
CA ARG A 52 -32.89 6.26 -26.74
C ARG A 52 -33.80 7.46 -26.96
N LYS A 53 -35.09 7.29 -26.64
CA LYS A 53 -36.10 8.36 -26.77
C LYS A 53 -35.98 9.37 -25.64
N TYR A 54 -35.53 8.94 -24.46
CA TYR A 54 -35.31 9.80 -23.31
C TYR A 54 -34.29 10.90 -23.64
N PHE A 55 -33.19 10.53 -24.31
CA PHE A 55 -32.11 11.44 -24.71
C PHE A 55 -32.23 11.99 -26.14
N SER A 56 -33.44 12.12 -26.70
CA SER A 56 -33.61 12.64 -28.07
C SER A 56 -33.11 14.08 -28.24
N GLU A 57 -33.26 14.91 -27.21
CA GLU A 57 -32.86 16.33 -27.21
C GLU A 57 -31.45 16.55 -26.65
N ILE A 58 -30.64 15.48 -26.52
CA ILE A 58 -29.32 15.56 -25.87
C ILE A 58 -28.35 16.49 -26.58
N LEU A 59 -28.43 16.59 -27.92
CA LEU A 59 -27.59 17.51 -28.69
C LEU A 59 -27.91 18.97 -28.37
N ALA A 60 -29.20 19.32 -28.31
CA ALA A 60 -29.64 20.67 -27.95
C ALA A 60 -29.24 21.03 -26.50
N PHE A 61 -29.26 20.03 -25.60
CA PHE A 61 -28.79 20.21 -24.23
C PHE A 61 -27.28 20.44 -24.15
N VAL A 62 -26.48 19.67 -24.88
CA VAL A 62 -25.02 19.82 -24.93
C VAL A 62 -24.61 21.14 -25.60
N ASP A 63 -25.36 21.63 -26.58
CA ASP A 63 -25.15 22.96 -27.16
C ASP A 63 -25.39 24.09 -26.15
N HIS A 64 -26.32 23.90 -25.21
CA HIS A 64 -26.58 24.85 -24.12
C HIS A 64 -25.54 24.76 -22.99
N TYR A 65 -24.96 23.57 -22.78
CA TYR A 65 -23.98 23.25 -21.73
C TYR A 65 -22.69 22.66 -22.35
N PRO A 66 -21.85 23.48 -22.99
CA PRO A 66 -20.68 23.02 -23.73
C PRO A 66 -19.65 22.28 -22.85
N GLU A 67 -19.67 22.48 -21.54
CA GLU A 67 -18.83 21.74 -20.58
C GLU A 67 -19.13 20.23 -20.53
N LEU A 68 -20.33 19.81 -20.93
CA LEU A 68 -20.76 18.41 -20.93
C LEU A 68 -20.31 17.64 -22.19
N PHE A 69 -19.79 18.34 -23.20
CA PHE A 69 -19.35 17.72 -24.45
C PHE A 69 -18.30 16.63 -24.23
N GLY A 70 -17.41 16.81 -23.24
CA GLY A 70 -16.42 15.78 -22.88
C GLY A 70 -16.99 14.62 -22.05
N MET A 71 -18.19 14.76 -21.51
CA MET A 71 -18.81 13.79 -20.60
C MET A 71 -19.76 12.83 -21.30
N ILE A 72 -20.36 13.23 -22.43
CA ILE A 72 -21.36 12.47 -23.17
C ILE A 72 -20.82 12.19 -24.57
N ILE A 73 -20.70 10.91 -24.91
CA ILE A 73 -20.29 10.47 -26.24
C ILE A 73 -21.52 9.91 -26.95
N THR A 74 -21.98 10.63 -27.96
CA THR A 74 -23.07 10.22 -28.85
C THR A 74 -22.54 9.62 -30.14
N ASP A 75 -23.27 8.68 -30.70
CA ASP A 75 -23.08 8.14 -32.05
C ASP A 75 -24.39 8.31 -32.84
N ILE A 76 -24.33 8.25 -34.17
CA ILE A 76 -25.51 8.35 -35.03
C ILE A 76 -25.78 6.95 -35.58
N ASP A 77 -26.96 6.40 -35.27
CA ASP A 77 -27.38 5.10 -35.77
C ASP A 77 -27.69 5.18 -37.28
N ASN A 78 -27.76 4.03 -37.96
CA ASN A 78 -28.01 3.98 -39.41
C ASN A 78 -29.33 4.65 -39.84
N ASP A 79 -30.29 4.74 -38.90
CA ASP A 79 -31.59 5.38 -39.10
C ASP A 79 -31.55 6.91 -38.89
N GLY A 80 -30.38 7.50 -38.64
CA GLY A 80 -30.19 8.93 -38.36
C GLY A 80 -30.53 9.35 -36.92
N SER A 81 -30.92 8.40 -36.07
CA SER A 81 -31.21 8.66 -34.65
C SER A 81 -29.92 8.78 -33.82
N VAL A 82 -29.89 9.72 -32.87
CA VAL A 82 -28.76 9.92 -31.97
C VAL A 82 -28.83 8.91 -30.84
N ILE A 83 -27.75 8.14 -30.65
CA ILE A 83 -27.62 7.16 -29.57
C ILE A 83 -26.50 7.57 -28.61
N VAL A 84 -26.78 7.52 -27.31
CA VAL A 84 -25.75 7.75 -26.28
C VAL A 84 -24.93 6.47 -26.12
N ARG A 85 -23.65 6.52 -26.49
CA ARG A 85 -22.75 5.35 -26.48
C ARG A 85 -22.00 5.21 -25.18
N LYS A 86 -21.53 6.34 -24.63
CA LYS A 86 -20.91 6.41 -23.31
C LYS A 86 -21.37 7.67 -22.62
N PHE A 87 -21.50 7.59 -21.31
CA PHE A 87 -21.83 8.74 -20.51
C PHE A 87 -20.99 8.73 -19.24
N SER A 88 -20.65 9.92 -18.78
CA SER A 88 -19.96 10.13 -17.53
C SER A 88 -20.57 11.32 -16.82
N PHE A 89 -20.38 11.38 -15.51
CA PHE A 89 -20.88 12.47 -14.70
C PHE A 89 -19.95 12.69 -13.50
N ASP A 90 -19.92 13.93 -13.05
CA ASP A 90 -19.12 14.34 -11.91
C ASP A 90 -19.93 14.23 -10.63
N VAL A 91 -19.33 13.65 -9.60
CA VAL A 91 -19.87 13.59 -8.25
C VAL A 91 -19.10 14.55 -7.35
N CYS A 92 -19.84 15.43 -6.67
CA CYS A 92 -19.29 16.32 -5.66
C CYS A 92 -19.25 15.61 -4.30
N VAL A 93 -18.09 15.62 -3.66
CA VAL A 93 -17.85 14.97 -2.36
C VAL A 93 -17.25 15.99 -1.40
N GLN A 94 -17.69 15.96 -0.13
CA GLN A 94 -17.26 16.84 0.95
C GLN A 94 -16.69 16.04 2.14
N GLY A 95 -15.95 16.73 3.02
CA GLY A 95 -15.65 16.23 4.36
C GLY A 95 -14.44 15.30 4.49
N HIS A 96 -13.68 15.03 3.42
CA HIS A 96 -12.55 14.09 3.46
C HIS A 96 -11.23 14.84 3.20
N GLY A 97 -10.57 15.29 4.26
CA GLY A 97 -9.30 16.01 4.19
C GLY A 97 -8.09 15.09 4.13
N ALA A 98 -8.11 13.98 4.88
CA ALA A 98 -7.00 13.06 4.97
C ALA A 98 -6.96 12.07 3.79
N TRP A 99 -5.75 11.75 3.31
CA TRP A 99 -5.54 10.80 2.21
C TRP A 99 -6.15 9.42 2.47
N ARG A 100 -6.06 8.92 3.71
CA ARG A 100 -6.63 7.63 4.11
C ARG A 100 -8.16 7.63 4.07
N GLU A 101 -8.80 8.70 4.53
CA GLU A 101 -10.26 8.84 4.49
C GLU A 101 -10.73 8.88 3.04
N ARG A 102 -10.07 9.67 2.19
CA ARG A 102 -10.35 9.71 0.75
C ARG A 102 -10.24 8.34 0.09
N ALA A 103 -9.21 7.59 0.43
CA ALA A 103 -9.00 6.23 -0.08
C ALA A 103 -10.13 5.28 0.33
N MET A 104 -10.57 5.34 1.60
CA MET A 104 -11.66 4.52 2.11
C MET A 104 -13.02 4.89 1.49
N MET A 105 -13.28 6.18 1.31
CA MET A 105 -14.49 6.69 0.66
C MET A 105 -14.59 6.24 -0.80
N ILE A 106 -13.48 6.25 -1.55
CA ILE A 106 -13.46 5.70 -2.92
C ILE A 106 -13.69 4.20 -2.94
N LYS A 107 -13.13 3.47 -1.96
CA LYS A 107 -13.37 2.03 -1.84
C LYS A 107 -14.86 1.74 -1.59
N GLU A 108 -15.51 2.54 -0.75
CA GLU A 108 -16.95 2.44 -0.51
C GLU A 108 -17.77 2.80 -1.77
N LEU A 109 -17.43 3.90 -2.42
CA LEU A 109 -18.07 4.32 -3.68
C LEU A 109 -18.01 3.21 -4.74
N ARG A 110 -16.83 2.59 -4.93
CA ARG A 110 -16.66 1.45 -5.85
C ARG A 110 -17.46 0.21 -5.47
N SER A 111 -17.77 0.02 -4.18
CA SER A 111 -18.57 -1.13 -3.73
C SER A 111 -20.07 -0.94 -3.90
N ARG A 112 -20.54 0.32 -3.98
CA ARG A 112 -21.96 0.67 -4.12
C ARG A 112 -22.38 0.93 -5.57
N ILE A 113 -21.45 1.32 -6.44
CA ILE A 113 -21.72 1.50 -7.86
C ILE A 113 -21.81 0.11 -8.55
N PRO A 114 -22.84 -0.14 -9.38
CA PRO A 114 -23.03 -1.41 -10.07
C PRO A 114 -21.95 -1.72 -11.12
N ASP A 115 -21.83 -2.99 -11.48
CA ASP A 115 -20.93 -3.46 -12.54
C ASP A 115 -21.24 -2.76 -13.87
N GLY A 116 -20.20 -2.36 -14.60
CA GLY A 116 -20.31 -1.61 -15.87
C GLY A 116 -19.91 -0.15 -15.77
N TYR A 117 -19.77 0.38 -14.55
CA TYR A 117 -19.26 1.72 -14.29
C TYR A 117 -17.84 1.68 -13.75
N SER A 118 -17.03 2.66 -14.14
CA SER A 118 -15.69 2.87 -13.62
C SER A 118 -15.58 4.24 -12.98
N ILE A 119 -15.02 4.28 -11.78
CA ILE A 119 -14.79 5.53 -11.04
C ILE A 119 -13.36 5.98 -11.27
N TYR A 120 -13.21 7.21 -11.74
CA TYR A 120 -11.93 7.87 -11.97
C TYR A 120 -11.82 9.16 -11.17
N ILE A 121 -10.65 9.35 -10.55
CA ILE A 121 -10.27 10.54 -9.81
C ILE A 121 -8.83 10.82 -10.22
N TYR A 122 -8.46 12.10 -10.31
CA TYR A 122 -7.11 12.50 -10.68
C TYR A 122 -6.03 11.79 -9.82
N ASP A 123 -6.27 11.68 -8.51
CA ASP A 123 -5.37 11.02 -7.56
C ASP A 123 -5.63 9.50 -7.38
N SER A 124 -6.42 8.86 -8.27
CA SER A 124 -6.79 7.44 -8.14
C SER A 124 -5.59 6.52 -7.95
N ALA A 125 -4.48 6.76 -8.67
CA ALA A 125 -3.28 5.94 -8.56
C ALA A 125 -2.67 5.96 -7.15
N VAL A 126 -2.65 7.13 -6.50
CA VAL A 126 -2.15 7.30 -5.13
C VAL A 126 -3.09 6.62 -4.13
N LEU A 127 -4.40 6.76 -4.34
CA LEU A 127 -5.41 6.20 -3.45
C LEU A 127 -5.43 4.67 -3.54
N ASP A 128 -5.27 4.12 -4.74
CA ASP A 128 -5.10 2.69 -4.97
C ASP A 128 -3.82 2.15 -4.34
N LEU A 129 -2.73 2.93 -4.37
CA LEU A 129 -1.51 2.61 -3.64
C LEU A 129 -1.79 2.53 -2.13
N ILE A 130 -2.44 3.52 -1.53
CA ILE A 130 -2.78 3.53 -0.10
C ILE A 130 -3.65 2.31 0.28
N LEU A 131 -4.68 2.01 -0.52
CA LEU A 131 -5.57 0.86 -0.27
C LEU A 131 -4.87 -0.49 -0.38
N SER A 132 -3.89 -0.61 -1.27
CA SER A 132 -3.16 -1.86 -1.51
C SER A 132 -1.92 -2.02 -0.62
N THR A 133 -1.34 -0.92 -0.13
CA THR A 133 -0.06 -0.89 0.59
C THR A 133 -0.03 -1.86 1.76
N ARG A 134 -1.07 -1.90 2.60
CA ARG A 134 -1.11 -2.83 3.75
C ARG A 134 -0.96 -4.29 3.31
N ARG A 135 -1.69 -4.69 2.26
CA ARG A 135 -1.63 -6.06 1.73
C ARG A 135 -0.29 -6.32 1.04
N ALA A 136 0.22 -5.36 0.27
CA ALA A 136 1.50 -5.44 -0.41
C ALA A 136 2.65 -5.60 0.59
N MET A 137 2.67 -4.81 1.66
CA MET A 137 3.67 -4.88 2.72
C MET A 137 3.66 -6.22 3.42
N THR A 138 2.49 -6.71 3.87
CA THR A 138 2.42 -8.03 4.53
C THR A 138 2.93 -9.15 3.61
N LYS A 139 2.54 -9.13 2.32
CA LYS A 139 3.02 -10.11 1.35
C LYS A 139 4.53 -9.98 1.13
N SER A 140 5.04 -8.77 0.93
CA SER A 140 6.46 -8.51 0.68
C SER A 140 7.31 -8.97 1.86
N VAL A 141 6.97 -8.58 3.10
CA VAL A 141 7.69 -9.00 4.30
C VAL A 141 7.66 -10.51 4.48
N LEU A 142 6.51 -11.16 4.28
CA LEU A 142 6.40 -12.61 4.41
C LEU A 142 7.22 -13.35 3.34
N THR A 143 7.18 -12.88 2.10
CA THR A 143 7.99 -13.44 1.01
C THR A 143 9.48 -13.24 1.25
N THR A 144 9.91 -12.06 1.71
CA THR A 144 11.31 -11.81 2.08
C THR A 144 11.75 -12.74 3.21
N LEU A 145 10.97 -12.87 4.28
CA LEU A 145 11.29 -13.78 5.39
C LEU A 145 11.39 -15.24 4.91
N ALA A 146 10.45 -15.70 4.08
CA ALA A 146 10.49 -17.05 3.52
C ALA A 146 11.74 -17.29 2.66
N CYS A 147 12.09 -16.33 1.80
CA CYS A 147 13.31 -16.40 0.98
C CYS A 147 14.57 -16.47 1.86
N LEU A 148 14.63 -15.67 2.93
CA LEU A 148 15.76 -15.67 3.85
C LEU A 148 15.87 -16.98 4.65
N VAL A 149 14.77 -17.59 5.05
CA VAL A 149 14.78 -18.92 5.68
C VAL A 149 15.38 -19.95 4.72
N LEU A 150 14.98 -19.93 3.44
CA LEU A 150 15.51 -20.84 2.43
C LEU A 150 17.03 -20.63 2.21
N LEU A 151 17.47 -19.37 2.15
CA LEU A 151 18.89 -19.04 2.02
C LEU A 151 19.70 -19.49 3.24
N CYS A 152 19.19 -19.27 4.46
CA CYS A 152 19.86 -19.71 5.67
C CYS A 152 19.93 -21.24 5.77
N LEU A 153 18.89 -21.96 5.32
CA LEU A 153 18.90 -23.43 5.24
C LEU A 153 19.93 -23.95 4.22
N GLY A 154 20.15 -23.22 3.11
CA GLY A 154 21.13 -23.60 2.09
C GLY A 154 22.58 -23.33 2.51
N ILE A 155 22.84 -22.24 3.23
CA ILE A 155 24.21 -21.81 3.59
C ILE A 155 24.68 -22.47 4.89
N ILE A 156 23.81 -22.61 5.90
CA ILE A 156 24.21 -23.09 7.21
C ILE A 156 24.00 -24.61 7.29
N PRO A 157 25.07 -25.41 7.50
CA PRO A 157 25.01 -26.87 7.45
C PRO A 157 24.31 -27.52 8.67
N SER A 158 23.74 -26.73 9.58
CA SER A 158 23.07 -27.24 10.78
C SER A 158 21.70 -26.60 11.00
N LEU A 159 20.67 -27.45 11.11
CA LEU A 159 19.26 -27.04 11.30
C LEU A 159 19.03 -26.23 12.58
N ARG A 160 19.81 -26.50 13.64
CA ARG A 160 19.70 -25.77 14.93
C ARG A 160 20.23 -24.35 14.84
N ALA A 161 21.34 -24.15 14.13
CA ALA A 161 21.86 -22.81 13.89
C ALA A 161 20.89 -21.99 13.03
N THR A 162 20.31 -22.64 12.01
CA THR A 162 19.33 -21.99 11.14
C THR A 162 18.06 -21.59 11.89
N SER A 163 17.55 -22.42 12.81
CA SER A 163 16.35 -22.05 13.58
C SER A 163 16.60 -20.86 14.50
N VAL A 164 17.77 -20.79 15.17
CA VAL A 164 18.17 -19.65 16.01
C VAL A 164 18.30 -18.37 15.18
N ALA A 165 18.92 -18.46 14.00
CA ALA A 165 19.04 -17.33 13.08
C ALA A 165 17.67 -16.83 12.61
N VAL A 166 16.76 -17.74 12.19
CA VAL A 166 15.42 -17.38 11.72
C VAL A 166 14.57 -16.74 12.82
N ILE A 167 14.60 -17.28 14.05
CA ILE A 167 13.89 -16.68 15.19
C ILE A 167 14.42 -15.27 15.47
N SER A 168 15.74 -15.08 15.38
CA SER A 168 16.37 -13.78 15.57
C SER A 168 15.92 -12.78 14.51
N VAL A 169 15.93 -13.16 13.23
CA VAL A 169 15.47 -12.30 12.12
C VAL A 169 14.00 -11.93 12.25
N ILE A 170 13.12 -12.87 12.62
CA ILE A 170 11.70 -12.59 12.85
C ILE A 170 11.53 -11.61 14.01
N SER A 171 12.26 -11.80 15.10
CA SER A 171 12.24 -10.90 16.26
C SER A 171 12.69 -9.49 15.89
N ILE A 172 13.76 -9.36 15.11
CA ILE A 172 14.25 -8.05 14.63
C ILE A 172 13.23 -7.40 13.69
N ALA A 173 12.63 -8.16 12.75
CA ALA A 173 11.62 -7.64 11.84
C ALA A 173 10.42 -7.06 12.61
N ILE A 174 9.92 -7.78 13.62
CA ILE A 174 8.86 -7.30 14.51
C ILE A 174 9.32 -6.06 15.29
N GLY A 175 10.55 -6.06 15.79
CA GLY A 175 11.13 -4.93 16.52
C GLY A 175 11.28 -3.66 15.66
N VAL A 176 11.69 -3.77 14.40
CA VAL A 176 11.79 -2.64 13.47
C VAL A 176 10.40 -2.10 13.11
N ILE A 177 9.45 -2.98 12.77
CA ILE A 177 8.07 -2.56 12.46
C ILE A 177 7.42 -1.89 13.68
N GLY A 178 7.56 -2.49 14.87
CA GLY A 178 7.03 -1.96 16.12
C GLY A 178 7.71 -0.65 16.54
N GLY A 179 9.03 -0.54 16.38
CA GLY A 179 9.79 0.67 16.70
C GLY A 179 9.44 1.83 15.78
N LEU A 180 9.29 1.59 14.47
CA LEU A 180 8.82 2.61 13.54
C LEU A 180 7.39 3.06 13.86
N GLY A 181 6.51 2.12 14.19
CA GLY A 181 5.15 2.43 14.65
C GLY A 181 5.13 3.25 15.94
N ALA A 182 6.00 2.94 16.91
CA ALA A 182 6.15 3.70 18.16
C ALA A 182 6.67 5.14 17.92
N TRP A 183 7.44 5.35 16.85
CA TRP A 183 7.86 6.67 16.39
C TRP A 183 6.84 7.38 15.48
N GLY A 184 5.62 6.85 15.39
CA GLY A 184 4.51 7.45 14.65
C GLY A 184 4.64 7.33 13.13
N ALA A 185 5.41 6.36 12.62
CA ALA A 185 5.47 6.13 11.18
C ALA A 185 4.18 5.45 10.69
N ASP A 186 3.58 6.03 9.65
CA ASP A 186 2.42 5.46 8.98
C ASP A 186 2.81 4.32 8.04
N LEU A 187 1.92 3.34 7.88
CA LEU A 187 2.16 2.20 7.01
C LEU A 187 2.07 2.60 5.53
N ASP A 188 3.21 2.95 4.94
CA ASP A 188 3.33 3.35 3.54
C ASP A 188 4.36 2.50 2.77
N VAL A 189 4.51 2.79 1.48
CA VAL A 189 5.47 2.09 0.60
C VAL A 189 6.92 2.36 1.01
N ILE A 190 7.21 3.51 1.61
CA ILE A 190 8.56 3.87 2.05
C ILE A 190 8.93 3.03 3.29
N VAL A 191 8.02 2.89 4.26
CA VAL A 191 8.15 1.98 5.41
C VAL A 191 8.33 0.55 4.93
N MET A 192 7.55 0.10 3.93
CA MET A 192 7.71 -1.25 3.37
C MET A 192 9.14 -1.49 2.85
N VAL A 193 9.66 -0.59 2.01
CA VAL A 193 11.04 -0.71 1.47
C VAL A 193 12.08 -0.69 2.59
N ASN A 194 11.91 0.23 3.55
CA ASN A 194 12.81 0.35 4.68
C ASN A 194 12.82 -0.89 5.58
N VAL A 195 11.66 -1.49 5.85
CA VAL A 195 11.55 -2.73 6.63
C VAL A 195 12.23 -3.89 5.89
N VAL A 196 11.98 -4.05 4.59
CA VAL A 196 12.63 -5.11 3.78
C VAL A 196 14.14 -4.94 3.76
N MET A 197 14.63 -3.71 3.58
CA MET A 197 16.06 -3.39 3.69
C MET A 197 16.62 -3.75 5.07
N ALA A 198 15.94 -3.36 6.15
CA ALA A 198 16.38 -3.65 7.51
C ALA A 198 16.45 -5.17 7.78
N ILE A 199 15.49 -5.94 7.27
CA ILE A 199 15.54 -7.41 7.32
C ILE A 199 16.80 -7.91 6.59
N GLY A 200 17.12 -7.37 5.40
CA GLY A 200 18.31 -7.73 4.63
C GLY A 200 19.65 -7.38 5.33
N LEU A 201 19.73 -6.24 6.02
CA LEU A 201 20.92 -5.86 6.78
C LEU A 201 21.10 -6.72 8.04
N THR A 202 20.00 -7.08 8.69
CA THR A 202 20.03 -7.81 9.96
C THR A 202 20.30 -9.31 9.75
N VAL A 203 19.76 -9.92 8.68
CA VAL A 203 20.02 -11.33 8.38
C VAL A 203 21.49 -11.61 8.13
N ASP A 204 22.20 -10.71 7.46
CA ASP A 204 23.64 -10.82 7.18
C ASP A 204 24.44 -11.02 8.49
N SER A 205 24.23 -10.10 9.44
CA SER A 205 24.87 -10.19 10.76
C SER A 205 24.47 -11.46 11.52
N THR A 206 23.18 -11.81 11.55
CA THR A 206 22.70 -13.00 12.28
C THR A 206 23.21 -14.31 11.69
N ALA A 207 23.34 -14.43 10.37
CA ALA A 207 23.81 -15.63 9.69
C ALA A 207 25.31 -15.82 9.90
N HIS A 208 26.12 -14.75 9.81
CA HIS A 208 27.55 -14.80 10.08
C HIS A 208 27.85 -15.21 11.53
N VAL A 209 27.14 -14.65 12.52
CA VAL A 209 27.28 -15.04 13.92
C VAL A 209 26.88 -16.49 14.13
N SER A 210 25.69 -16.88 13.64
CA SER A 210 25.15 -18.22 13.81
C SER A 210 26.07 -19.27 13.19
N TYR A 211 26.60 -19.02 12.00
CA TYR A 211 27.56 -19.92 11.36
C TYR A 211 28.82 -20.10 12.21
N ARG A 212 29.45 -19.01 12.67
CA ARG A 212 30.68 -19.11 13.48
C ARG A 212 30.46 -19.81 14.82
N CYS A 213 29.32 -19.59 15.48
CA CYS A 213 28.99 -20.27 16.73
C CYS A 213 28.86 -21.81 16.57
N PHE A 214 28.49 -22.31 15.37
CA PHE A 214 28.28 -23.73 15.13
C PHE A 214 29.39 -24.41 14.31
N SER A 215 30.24 -23.66 13.61
CA SER A 215 31.38 -24.18 12.85
C SER A 215 32.68 -24.35 13.67
N GLY A 216 32.64 -24.15 14.99
CA GLY A 216 33.79 -24.32 15.89
C GLY A 216 34.16 -25.79 16.19
N ASP A 217 35.40 -25.99 16.66
CA ASP A 217 36.08 -27.29 16.75
C ASP A 217 35.32 -28.33 17.62
N PRO A 218 35.03 -29.56 17.16
CA PRO A 218 34.11 -30.50 17.85
C PRO A 218 34.45 -30.81 19.32
N GLY A 219 35.71 -30.65 19.73
CA GLY A 219 36.20 -30.94 21.08
C GLY A 219 36.00 -29.83 22.13
N GLU A 220 35.60 -28.62 21.74
CA GLU A 220 35.41 -27.52 22.69
C GLU A 220 34.04 -27.54 23.40
N SER A 221 34.02 -27.09 24.66
CA SER A 221 32.76 -26.87 25.37
C SER A 221 31.92 -25.81 24.65
N ARG A 222 30.59 -25.99 24.64
CA ARG A 222 29.66 -25.09 23.94
C ARG A 222 29.80 -23.63 24.38
N VAL A 223 30.04 -23.40 25.67
CA VAL A 223 30.26 -22.06 26.24
C VAL A 223 31.55 -21.44 25.71
N ALA A 224 32.64 -22.21 25.64
CA ALA A 224 33.91 -21.72 25.09
C ALA A 224 33.79 -21.36 23.60
N LYS A 225 33.09 -22.20 22.81
CA LYS A 225 32.82 -21.92 21.39
C LYS A 225 32.05 -20.62 21.19
N VAL A 226 30.97 -20.44 21.95
CA VAL A 226 30.13 -19.24 21.87
C VAL A 226 30.91 -18.00 22.32
N ALA A 227 31.71 -18.10 23.39
CA ALA A 227 32.55 -17.02 23.86
C ALA A 227 33.57 -16.59 22.80
N HIS A 228 34.29 -17.55 22.21
CA HIS A 228 35.28 -17.28 21.16
C HIS A 228 34.65 -16.74 19.87
N ALA A 229 33.51 -17.31 19.44
CA ALA A 229 32.77 -16.82 18.28
C ALA A 229 32.25 -15.39 18.51
N THR A 230 31.78 -15.08 19.71
CA THR A 230 31.29 -13.73 20.04
C THR A 230 32.43 -12.73 20.12
N GLU A 231 33.57 -13.09 20.73
CA GLU A 231 34.75 -12.24 20.83
C GLU A 231 35.29 -11.85 19.44
N THR A 232 35.31 -12.80 18.51
CA THR A 232 35.79 -12.57 17.14
C THR A 232 34.84 -11.73 16.29
N ILE A 233 33.54 -11.74 16.55
CA ILE A 233 32.53 -11.07 15.72
C ILE A 233 32.02 -9.74 16.30
N ALA A 234 32.03 -9.58 17.63
CA ALA A 234 31.43 -8.43 18.29
C ALA A 234 32.04 -7.10 17.84
N PHE A 235 33.37 -7.04 17.70
CA PHE A 235 34.06 -5.81 17.28
C PHE A 235 33.82 -5.48 15.79
N PRO A 236 34.01 -6.41 14.83
CA PRO A 236 33.66 -6.17 13.44
C PRO A 236 32.20 -5.74 13.23
N THR A 237 31.25 -6.42 13.90
CA THR A 237 29.82 -6.10 13.77
C THR A 237 29.50 -4.74 14.40
N ALA A 238 30.11 -4.38 15.53
CA ALA A 238 29.96 -3.05 16.13
C ALA A 238 30.45 -1.95 15.18
N LEU A 239 31.62 -2.16 14.56
CA LEU A 239 32.19 -1.20 13.61
C LEU A 239 31.29 -1.04 12.37
N ALA A 240 30.79 -2.14 11.82
CA ALA A 240 29.86 -2.12 10.69
C ALA A 240 28.54 -1.40 11.01
N ALA A 241 27.99 -1.61 12.22
CA ALA A 241 26.82 -0.88 12.68
C ALA A 241 27.13 0.61 12.82
N LEU A 242 28.27 0.98 13.41
CA LEU A 242 28.66 2.38 13.60
C LEU A 242 28.88 3.12 12.28
N THR A 243 29.55 2.51 11.31
CA THR A 243 29.76 3.15 9.99
C THR A 243 28.45 3.36 9.25
N THR A 244 27.53 2.39 9.33
CA THR A 244 26.18 2.51 8.74
C THR A 244 25.38 3.63 9.39
N LEU A 245 25.44 3.74 10.73
CA LEU A 245 24.82 4.83 11.48
C LEU A 245 25.41 6.19 11.10
N LEU A 246 26.74 6.32 11.07
CA LEU A 246 27.42 7.56 10.70
C LEU A 246 27.11 7.98 9.26
N CYS A 247 26.97 7.01 8.34
CA CYS A 247 26.57 7.27 6.95
C CYS A 247 25.12 7.79 6.85
N ALA A 248 24.19 7.21 7.62
CA ALA A 248 22.79 7.62 7.60
C ALA A 248 22.49 8.86 8.46
N PHE A 249 23.39 9.26 9.36
CA PHE A 249 23.19 10.35 10.32
C PHE A 249 22.89 11.71 9.66
N PRO A 250 23.60 12.15 8.60
CA PRO A 250 23.30 13.44 7.94
C PRO A 250 21.88 13.54 7.39
N LEU A 251 21.30 12.41 6.95
CA LEU A 251 19.95 12.34 6.39
C LEU A 251 18.85 12.71 7.41
N TYR A 252 19.13 12.54 8.70
CA TYR A 252 18.19 12.90 9.77
C TYR A 252 17.92 14.41 9.85
N PHE A 253 18.89 15.24 9.48
CA PHE A 253 18.77 16.69 9.54
C PHE A 253 17.96 17.29 8.38
N TYR A 254 17.74 16.51 7.31
CA TYR A 254 16.87 16.94 6.23
C TYR A 254 15.41 16.82 6.66
N ARG A 255 14.65 17.91 6.54
CA ARG A 255 13.21 17.96 6.87
C ARG A 255 12.34 17.30 5.79
N VAL A 256 12.74 16.14 5.31
CA VAL A 256 12.00 15.35 4.31
C VAL A 256 11.67 14.00 4.94
N TYR A 257 10.37 13.67 4.98
CA TYR A 257 9.85 12.47 5.63
C TYR A 257 10.61 11.19 5.24
N MET A 258 10.87 11.01 3.94
CA MET A 258 11.56 9.84 3.41
C MET A 258 12.97 9.65 4.02
N TYR A 259 13.75 10.73 4.14
CA TYR A 259 15.11 10.67 4.68
C TYR A 259 15.12 10.42 6.18
N VAL A 260 14.26 11.12 6.94
CA VAL A 260 14.14 10.92 8.39
C VAL A 260 13.69 9.50 8.70
N LEU A 261 12.72 8.98 7.96
CA LEU A 261 12.23 7.62 8.13
C LEU A 261 13.32 6.59 7.82
N PHE A 262 14.05 6.78 6.72
CA PHE A 262 15.19 5.93 6.36
C PHE A 262 16.23 5.88 7.49
N THR A 263 16.65 7.04 8.03
CA THR A 263 17.61 7.08 9.13
C THR A 263 17.06 6.42 10.39
N LYS A 264 15.78 6.64 10.74
CA LYS A 264 15.12 5.94 11.85
C LYS A 264 15.18 4.42 11.67
N THR A 265 14.86 3.93 10.49
CA THR A 265 14.92 2.48 10.19
C THR A 265 16.33 1.94 10.31
N ILE A 266 17.34 2.64 9.78
CA ILE A 266 18.75 2.25 9.91
C ILE A 266 19.16 2.20 11.39
N ILE A 267 18.78 3.20 12.19
CA ILE A 267 19.08 3.21 13.63
C ILE A 267 18.48 2.00 14.33
N LEU A 268 17.19 1.71 14.12
CA LEU A 268 16.53 0.54 14.71
C LEU A 268 17.17 -0.77 14.23
N GLY A 269 17.38 -0.90 12.92
CA GLY A 269 17.94 -2.11 12.30
C GLY A 269 19.36 -2.40 12.79
N SER A 270 20.22 -1.39 12.84
CA SER A 270 21.60 -1.54 13.31
C SER A 270 21.67 -1.86 14.81
N LEU A 271 20.87 -1.18 15.65
CA LEU A 271 20.86 -1.44 17.09
C LEU A 271 20.30 -2.83 17.42
N LEU A 272 19.14 -3.19 16.86
CA LEU A 272 18.53 -4.51 17.07
C LEU A 272 19.39 -5.62 16.47
N GLY A 273 19.94 -5.41 15.27
CA GLY A 273 20.87 -6.36 14.64
C GLY A 273 22.10 -6.61 15.49
N TYR A 274 22.70 -5.57 16.05
CA TYR A 274 23.86 -5.68 16.94
C TYR A 274 23.53 -6.40 18.25
N ILE A 275 22.42 -6.04 18.90
CA ILE A 275 21.95 -6.70 20.14
C ILE A 275 21.72 -8.20 19.88
N HIS A 276 21.07 -8.54 18.78
CA HIS A 276 20.83 -9.94 18.45
C HIS A 276 22.10 -10.70 18.11
N ALA A 277 23.04 -10.08 17.40
CA ALA A 277 24.33 -10.67 17.05
C ALA A 277 25.20 -10.96 18.29
N VAL A 278 25.27 -10.03 19.25
CA VAL A 278 26.21 -10.14 20.39
C VAL A 278 25.60 -10.78 21.63
N LEU A 279 24.28 -10.63 21.83
CA LEU A 279 23.62 -11.09 23.06
C LEU A 279 22.65 -12.24 22.78
N VAL A 280 21.66 -12.02 21.89
CA VAL A 280 20.54 -12.96 21.75
C VAL A 280 20.97 -14.28 21.13
N ILE A 281 21.73 -14.25 20.03
CA ILE A 281 22.19 -15.49 19.36
C ILE A 281 23.11 -16.28 20.28
N PRO A 282 24.19 -15.71 20.87
CA PRO A 282 25.03 -16.42 21.84
C PRO A 282 24.25 -17.05 22.99
N PHE A 283 23.27 -16.31 23.55
CA PHE A 283 22.40 -16.81 24.61
C PHE A 283 21.55 -17.99 24.14
N LEU A 284 20.87 -17.88 22.99
CA LEU A 284 20.05 -18.96 22.44
C LEU A 284 20.87 -20.20 22.09
N VAL A 285 22.08 -20.03 21.54
CA VAL A 285 22.98 -21.15 21.24
C VAL A 285 23.52 -21.79 22.51
N SER A 286 23.72 -21.03 23.59
CA SER A 286 24.14 -21.62 24.87
C SER A 286 23.06 -22.54 25.49
N LEU A 287 21.78 -22.26 25.22
CA LEU A 287 20.63 -23.02 25.73
C LEU A 287 20.30 -24.30 24.94
N PHE A 288 20.48 -24.30 23.62
CA PHE A 288 20.05 -25.38 22.70
C PHE A 288 21.22 -26.11 22.03
#